data_AF-A0A317IT74-F1
#
_entry.id   AF-A0A317IT74-F1
#
_cell.length_a   1.000
_cell.length_b   1.000
_cell.length_c   1.000
_cell.angle_alpha   90.00
_cell.angle_beta   90.00
_cell.angle_gamma   90.00
#
_symmetry.space_group_name_H-M   'P 1'
#
loop_
_entity.id
_entity.type
_entity.pdbx_description
1 polymer ?
#
loop_
_entity_poly.entity_id
_entity_poly.type
_entity_poly.pdbx_seq_one_letter_code
_entity_poly.pdbx_strand_id
1 'polypeptide(L)'
;MTTTMTTAAPTTTATYKQTTIYKHLDLLEHLIDDAVGMHKFKMINADEFLDVLDKARARLPEELREAADVLQQRDEIVSESQRRAEQIIGTARRQAENMLHESELLKAVQAEVERIRKQVVSEVEQMRREALSEAERIRTEAEEDASRTREGADHYAESVLTRIDADLNNLAQRLVESQSIVRNGQRLLGQAKQRHATLAAPLASPLLGGRPEQQQ
;
A
#
# COMPACT_ATOMS: atom_id res chain seq x y z
N MET A 1 33.50 2.17 -4.28
CA MET A 1 34.84 2.76 -4.40
C MET A 1 35.40 2.90 -2.99
N THR A 2 36.30 1.99 -2.63
CA THR A 2 36.80 1.80 -1.27
C THR A 2 38.07 2.64 -1.12
N THR A 3 37.98 3.83 -0.54
CA THR A 3 39.14 4.67 -0.27
C THR A 3 39.79 4.23 1.03
N THR A 4 40.77 3.33 0.92
CA THR A 4 41.71 3.01 1.99
C THR A 4 42.59 4.24 2.25
N MET A 5 42.29 5.04 3.27
CA MET A 5 43.26 5.97 3.82
C MET A 5 44.26 5.19 4.67
N THR A 6 45.31 4.70 4.02
CA THR A 6 46.56 4.29 4.65
C THR A 6 47.15 5.52 5.35
N THR A 7 46.88 5.65 6.64
CA THR A 7 47.59 6.60 7.51
C THR A 7 48.99 6.04 7.72
N ALA A 8 49.93 6.56 6.95
CA ALA A 8 51.35 6.31 7.16
C ALA A 8 51.72 6.92 8.52
N ALA A 9 52.04 6.06 9.50
CA ALA A 9 52.68 6.48 10.72
C ALA A 9 54.03 7.14 10.36
N PRO A 10 54.35 8.34 10.87
CA PRO A 10 55.70 8.86 10.75
C PRO A 10 56.60 7.99 11.63
N THR A 11 57.34 7.07 11.00
CA THR A 11 58.48 6.41 11.64
C THR A 11 59.55 7.48 11.84
N THR A 12 59.47 8.20 12.96
CA THR A 12 60.57 9.05 13.42
C THR A 12 61.68 8.11 13.86
N THR A 13 62.57 7.77 12.93
CA THR A 13 63.88 7.20 13.23
C THR A 13 64.65 8.27 14.00
N ALA A 14 64.55 8.23 15.33
CA ALA A 14 65.34 9.07 16.20
C ALA A 14 66.80 8.59 16.13
N THR A 15 67.58 9.19 15.24
CA THR A 15 69.04 9.07 15.24
C THR A 15 69.56 9.87 16.45
N TYR A 16 69.66 9.20 17.60
CA TYR A 16 70.27 9.80 18.79
C TYR A 16 71.77 9.94 18.54
N LYS A 17 72.23 11.17 18.30
CA LYS A 17 73.67 11.48 18.32
C LYS A 17 74.16 11.17 19.73
N GLN A 18 75.06 10.18 19.86
CA GLN A 18 75.77 9.85 21.08
C GLN A 18 76.25 11.15 21.76
N THR A 19 75.64 11.49 22.90
CA THR A 19 75.73 12.81 23.55
C THR A 19 77.20 13.18 23.74
N THR A 20 77.61 14.31 23.18
CA THR A 20 79.03 14.67 23.15
C THR A 20 79.57 14.94 24.55
N ILE A 21 78.70 15.28 25.50
CA ILE A 21 79.04 15.49 26.91
C ILE A 21 79.58 14.22 27.60
N TYR A 22 78.97 13.05 27.37
CA TYR A 22 79.44 11.79 27.98
C TYR A 22 80.87 11.48 27.54
N LYS A 23 81.20 11.72 26.26
CA LYS A 23 82.57 11.55 25.75
C LYS A 23 83.61 12.43 26.45
N HIS A 24 83.23 13.63 26.88
CA HIS A 24 84.14 14.52 27.63
C HIS A 24 84.23 14.11 29.10
N LEU A 25 83.13 13.63 29.70
CA LEU A 25 83.14 13.08 31.06
C LEU A 25 83.96 11.79 31.15
N ASP A 26 83.82 10.89 30.17
CA ASP A 26 84.62 9.66 30.06
C ASP A 26 86.12 10.00 29.89
N LEU A 27 86.43 11.07 29.15
CA LEU A 27 87.82 11.54 28.98
C LEU A 27 88.37 12.14 30.28
N LEU A 28 87.56 12.88 31.05
CA LEU A 28 87.93 13.36 32.39
C LEU A 28 88.15 12.20 33.37
N GLU A 29 87.30 11.17 33.32
CA GLU A 29 87.46 9.94 34.11
C GLU A 29 88.75 9.22 33.75
N HIS A 30 89.03 9.07 32.46
CA HIS A 30 90.26 8.44 31.98
C HIS A 30 91.53 9.22 32.39
N LEU A 31 91.50 10.56 32.32
CA LEU A 31 92.59 11.43 32.80
C LEU A 31 92.83 11.31 34.31
N ILE A 32 91.79 11.03 35.10
CA ILE A 32 91.89 10.75 36.54
C ILE A 32 92.41 9.33 36.78
N ASP A 33 92.02 8.36 35.96
CA ASP A 33 92.45 6.97 36.09
C ASP A 33 93.92 6.76 35.73
N ASP A 34 94.40 7.42 34.68
CA ASP A 34 95.78 7.37 34.20
C ASP A 34 96.76 8.22 35.04
N ALA A 35 96.24 8.99 35.99
CA ALA A 35 97.04 9.88 36.83
C ALA A 35 97.97 9.12 37.78
N VAL A 36 99.24 9.50 37.78
CA VAL A 36 100.31 8.86 38.56
C VAL A 36 100.17 9.24 40.03
N GLY A 37 100.11 8.25 40.93
CA GLY A 37 99.83 8.51 42.35
C GLY A 37 100.13 7.35 43.28
N MET A 38 100.19 7.66 44.58
CA MET A 38 100.33 6.67 45.64
C MET A 38 99.12 6.73 46.57
N HIS A 39 98.44 5.59 46.72
CA HIS A 39 97.20 5.44 47.49
C HIS A 39 96.14 6.49 47.12
N LYS A 40 95.65 7.31 48.04
CA LYS A 40 94.55 8.26 47.82
C LYS A 40 94.96 9.55 47.08
N PHE A 41 96.26 9.74 46.78
CA PHE A 41 96.76 10.95 46.13
C PHE A 41 97.22 10.64 44.70
N LYS A 42 96.55 11.26 43.73
CA LYS A 42 96.89 11.19 42.30
C LYS A 42 97.33 12.57 41.81
N MET A 43 98.42 12.63 41.04
CA MET A 43 98.90 13.83 40.36
C MET A 43 98.37 13.83 38.93
N ILE A 44 97.51 14.79 38.60
CA ILE A 44 96.88 14.94 37.29
C ILE A 44 97.50 16.16 36.59
N ASN A 45 97.64 16.11 35.27
CA ASN A 45 97.96 17.29 34.48
C ASN A 45 96.76 18.27 34.50
N ALA A 46 96.90 19.34 35.28
CA ALA A 46 95.83 20.31 35.47
C ALA A 46 95.42 21.00 34.16
N ASP A 47 96.35 21.26 33.24
CA ASP A 47 96.06 22.00 32.01
C ASP A 47 95.19 21.17 31.05
N GLU A 48 95.51 19.88 30.90
CA GLU A 48 94.75 18.95 30.05
C GLU A 48 93.37 18.64 30.65
N PHE A 49 93.30 18.45 31.97
CA PHE A 49 92.04 18.24 32.67
C PHE A 49 91.11 19.47 32.57
N LEU A 50 91.65 20.67 32.75
CA LEU A 50 90.89 21.92 32.65
C LEU A 50 90.39 22.18 31.22
N ASP A 51 91.19 21.87 30.19
CA ASP A 51 90.76 22.02 28.79
C ASP A 51 89.56 21.11 28.44
N VAL A 52 89.58 19.86 28.91
CA VAL A 52 88.43 18.95 28.72
C VAL A 52 87.22 19.42 29.53
N LEU A 53 87.42 19.91 30.75
CA LEU A 53 86.37 20.46 31.60
C LEU A 53 85.72 21.71 30.98
N ASP A 54 86.51 22.61 30.40
CA ASP A 54 86.02 23.81 29.73
C ASP A 54 85.24 23.46 28.46
N LYS A 55 85.70 22.48 27.69
CA LYS A 55 84.96 21.94 26.54
C LYS A 55 83.63 21.30 26.96
N ALA A 56 83.62 20.53 28.05
CA ALA A 56 82.39 19.96 28.62
C ALA A 56 81.43 21.08 29.07
N ARG A 57 81.96 22.10 29.77
CA ARG A 57 81.18 23.24 30.26
C ARG A 57 80.62 24.11 29.13
N ALA A 58 81.33 24.27 28.02
CA ALA A 58 80.86 25.03 26.86
C ALA A 58 79.72 24.33 26.11
N ARG A 59 79.71 22.99 26.08
CA ARG A 59 78.71 22.19 25.33
C ARG A 59 77.48 21.80 26.16
N LEU A 60 77.61 21.71 27.48
CA LEU A 60 76.53 21.32 28.38
C LEU A 60 75.25 22.21 28.24
N PRO A 61 75.34 23.54 28.09
CA PRO A 61 74.16 24.38 27.86
C PRO A 61 73.44 24.07 26.53
N GLU A 62 74.19 23.75 25.48
CA GLU A 62 73.64 23.42 24.16
C GLU A 62 72.89 22.08 24.20
N GLU A 63 73.49 21.05 24.79
CA GLU A 63 72.88 19.73 24.96
C GLU A 63 71.62 19.79 25.85
N LEU A 64 71.64 20.62 26.91
CA LEU A 64 70.46 20.83 27.76
C LEU A 64 69.33 21.55 27.01
N ARG A 65 69.67 22.50 26.12
CA ARG A 65 68.70 23.19 25.27
C ARG A 65 68.07 22.22 24.26
N GLU A 66 68.86 21.38 23.62
CA GLU A 66 68.34 20.34 22.71
C GLU A 66 67.42 19.36 23.43
N ALA A 67 67.79 18.91 24.63
CA ALA A 67 66.93 18.05 25.45
C ALA A 67 65.60 18.73 25.80
N ALA A 68 65.62 20.03 26.14
CA ALA A 68 64.41 20.81 26.39
C ALA A 68 63.53 20.94 25.15
N ASP A 69 64.12 21.20 23.97
CA ASP A 69 63.40 21.27 22.69
C ASP A 69 62.71 19.94 22.36
N VAL A 70 63.40 18.81 22.59
CA VAL A 70 62.82 17.46 22.38
C VAL A 70 61.66 17.18 23.33
N LEU A 71 61.79 17.56 24.61
CA LEU A 71 60.69 17.42 25.57
C LEU A 71 59.48 18.26 25.17
N GLN A 72 59.71 19.50 24.74
CA GLN A 72 58.65 20.36 24.24
C GLN A 72 57.95 19.75 23.01
N GLN A 73 58.71 19.29 22.01
CA GLN A 73 58.15 18.64 20.83
C GLN A 73 57.33 17.39 21.18
N ARG A 74 57.83 16.59 22.13
CA ARG A 74 57.13 15.40 22.62
C ARG A 74 55.80 15.77 23.27
N ASP A 75 55.76 16.83 24.08
CA ASP A 75 54.53 17.29 24.72
C ASP A 75 53.54 17.90 23.71
N GLU A 76 54.03 18.61 22.69
CA GLU A 76 53.22 19.08 21.56
C GLU A 76 52.57 17.91 20.80
N ILE A 77 53.35 16.88 20.46
CA ILE A 77 52.85 15.67 19.77
C ILE A 77 51.80 14.95 20.60
N VAL A 78 52.02 14.80 21.91
CA VAL A 78 51.07 14.15 22.81
C VAL A 78 49.78 14.95 22.91
N SER A 79 49.88 16.27 23.06
CA SER A 79 48.72 17.17 23.11
C SER A 79 47.91 17.13 21.81
N GLU A 80 48.59 17.17 20.65
CA GLU A 80 47.94 17.08 19.36
C GLU A 80 47.25 15.71 19.17
N SER A 81 47.94 14.63 19.52
CA SER A 81 47.42 13.27 19.42
C SER A 81 46.19 13.07 20.32
N GLN A 82 46.20 13.64 21.53
CA GLN A 82 45.04 13.64 22.43
C GLN A 82 43.85 14.38 21.80
N ARG A 83 44.06 15.60 21.28
CA ARG A 83 42.99 16.35 20.60
C ARG A 83 42.42 15.59 19.41
N ARG A 84 43.27 14.99 18.58
CA ARG A 84 42.84 14.17 17.43
C ARG A 84 42.03 12.96 17.89
N ALA A 85 42.48 12.26 18.94
CA ALA A 85 41.75 11.12 19.51
C ALA A 85 40.37 11.53 20.03
N GLU A 86 40.28 12.64 20.75
CA GLU A 86 39.00 13.20 21.24
C GLU A 86 38.06 13.57 20.09
N GLN A 87 38.58 14.17 19.02
CA GLN A 87 37.80 14.49 17.82
C GLN A 87 37.27 13.24 17.11
N ILE A 88 38.10 12.20 16.99
CA ILE A 88 37.70 10.91 16.39
C ILE A 88 36.61 10.28 17.23
N ILE A 89 36.80 10.17 18.56
CA ILE A 89 35.83 9.59 19.48
C ILE A 89 34.52 10.39 19.45
N GLY A 90 34.59 11.72 19.49
CA GLY A 90 33.42 12.58 19.42
C GLY A 90 32.64 12.41 18.12
N THR A 91 33.33 12.26 17.00
CA THR A 91 32.69 12.04 15.69
C THR A 91 32.07 10.64 15.59
N ALA A 92 32.78 9.61 16.05
CA ALA A 92 32.27 8.24 16.10
C ALA A 92 31.03 8.11 16.99
N ARG A 93 31.02 8.78 18.15
CA ARG A 93 29.84 8.82 19.04
C ARG A 93 28.64 9.47 18.37
N ARG A 94 28.81 10.65 17.76
CA ARG A 94 27.72 11.32 17.01
C ARG A 94 27.19 10.46 15.86
N GLN A 95 28.07 9.79 15.13
CA GLN A 95 27.65 8.87 14.06
C GLN A 95 26.85 7.69 14.62
N ALA A 96 27.30 7.09 15.72
CA ALA A 96 26.58 6.00 16.37
C ALA A 96 25.20 6.44 16.87
N GLU A 97 25.10 7.61 17.50
CA GLU A 97 23.81 8.21 17.92
C GLU A 97 22.87 8.41 16.72
N ASN A 98 23.36 8.98 15.63
CA ASN A 98 22.56 9.17 14.41
C ASN A 98 22.07 7.84 13.83
N MET A 99 22.93 6.81 13.77
CA MET A 99 22.56 5.48 13.29
C MET A 99 21.52 4.80 14.18
N LEU A 100 21.63 4.96 15.51
CA LEU A 100 20.63 4.45 16.44
C LEU A 100 19.30 5.15 16.27
N HIS A 101 19.28 6.48 16.18
CA HIS A 101 18.07 7.25 15.90
C HIS A 101 17.42 6.85 14.58
N GLU A 102 18.20 6.67 13.51
CA GLU A 102 17.69 6.19 12.22
C GLU A 102 17.12 4.76 12.34
N SER A 103 17.78 3.88 13.08
CA SER A 103 17.28 2.51 13.33
C SER A 103 15.97 2.50 14.12
N GLU A 104 15.85 3.33 15.15
CA GLU A 104 14.61 3.49 15.92
C GLU A 104 13.48 4.07 15.08
N LEU A 105 13.78 5.09 14.27
CA LEU A 105 12.83 5.65 13.31
C LEU A 105 12.34 4.59 12.33
N LEU A 106 13.24 3.79 11.74
CA LEU A 106 12.87 2.72 10.83
C LEU A 106 11.98 1.67 11.50
N LYS A 107 12.27 1.28 12.75
CA LYS A 107 11.41 0.37 13.53
C LYS A 107 10.03 0.97 13.79
N ALA A 108 9.96 2.24 14.16
CA ALA A 108 8.69 2.94 14.38
C ALA A 108 7.86 3.02 13.09
N VAL A 109 8.49 3.36 11.97
CA VAL A 109 7.85 3.39 10.64
C VAL A 109 7.35 2.00 10.25
N GLN A 110 8.14 0.95 10.44
CA GLN A 110 7.71 -0.43 10.16
C GLN A 110 6.51 -0.84 11.00
N ALA A 111 6.51 -0.50 12.30
CA ALA A 111 5.39 -0.79 13.19
C ALA A 111 4.12 -0.05 12.72
N GLU A 112 4.25 1.21 12.31
CA GLU A 112 3.13 2.01 11.82
C GLU A 112 2.61 1.50 10.46
N VAL A 113 3.49 1.11 9.54
CA VAL A 113 3.11 0.46 8.28
C VAL A 113 2.32 -0.82 8.54
N GLU A 114 2.78 -1.68 9.45
CA GLU A 114 2.03 -2.90 9.78
C GLU A 114 0.70 -2.60 10.46
N ARG A 115 0.61 -1.55 11.29
CA ARG A 115 -0.64 -1.09 11.89
C ARG A 115 -1.63 -0.64 10.81
N ILE A 116 -1.19 0.24 9.90
CA ILE A 116 -2.00 0.73 8.79
C ILE A 116 -2.42 -0.42 7.88
N ARG A 117 -1.51 -1.33 7.54
CA ARG A 117 -1.82 -2.50 6.70
C ARG A 117 -2.91 -3.37 7.32
N LYS A 118 -2.82 -3.67 8.62
CA LYS A 118 -3.86 -4.41 9.34
C LYS A 118 -5.20 -3.67 9.34
N GLN A 119 -5.17 -2.36 9.57
CA GLN A 119 -6.37 -1.53 9.56
C GLN A 119 -7.05 -1.56 8.18
N VAL A 120 -6.30 -1.30 7.10
CA VAL A 120 -6.81 -1.31 5.73
C VAL A 120 -7.37 -2.68 5.36
N VAL A 121 -6.69 -3.78 5.71
CA VAL A 121 -7.20 -5.13 5.46
C VAL A 121 -8.52 -5.35 6.20
N SER A 122 -8.62 -4.96 7.47
CA SER A 122 -9.86 -5.08 8.25
C SER A 122 -11.00 -4.25 7.65
N GLU A 123 -10.72 -3.01 7.24
CA GLU A 123 -11.70 -2.12 6.63
C GLU A 123 -12.19 -2.65 5.27
N VAL A 124 -11.28 -3.14 4.42
CA VAL A 124 -11.63 -3.75 3.14
C VAL A 124 -12.48 -4.99 3.33
N GLU A 125 -12.13 -5.85 4.29
CA GLU A 125 -12.92 -7.04 4.60
C GLU A 125 -14.30 -6.69 5.15
N GLN A 126 -14.41 -5.64 5.97
CA GLN A 126 -15.70 -5.12 6.44
C GLN A 126 -16.53 -4.58 5.29
N MET A 127 -15.96 -3.70 4.46
CA MET A 127 -16.63 -3.13 3.30
C MET A 127 -17.09 -4.22 2.32
N ARG A 128 -16.27 -5.26 2.12
CA ARG A 128 -16.63 -6.41 1.29
C ARG A 128 -17.84 -7.14 1.86
N ARG A 129 -17.88 -7.40 3.17
CA ARG A 129 -19.03 -8.06 3.82
C ARG A 129 -20.29 -7.22 3.71
N GLU A 130 -20.19 -5.92 3.96
CA GLU A 130 -21.31 -4.99 3.85
C GLU A 130 -21.85 -4.93 2.42
N ALA A 131 -20.96 -4.80 1.42
CA ALA A 131 -21.35 -4.79 0.02
C ALA A 131 -22.01 -6.10 -0.42
N LEU A 132 -21.51 -7.25 0.04
CA LEU A 132 -22.15 -8.55 -0.24
C LEU A 132 -23.52 -8.66 0.42
N SER A 133 -23.64 -8.29 1.70
CA SER A 133 -24.92 -8.30 2.42
C SER A 133 -25.95 -7.40 1.74
N GLU A 134 -25.53 -6.22 1.28
CA GLU A 134 -26.40 -5.28 0.59
C GLU A 134 -26.81 -5.80 -0.79
N ALA A 135 -25.88 -6.40 -1.54
CA ALA A 135 -26.19 -7.03 -2.81
C ALA A 135 -27.19 -8.19 -2.65
N GLU A 136 -27.05 -9.00 -1.60
CA GLU A 136 -28.02 -10.06 -1.28
C GLU A 136 -29.39 -9.48 -0.93
N ARG A 137 -29.43 -8.42 -0.12
CA ARG A 137 -30.68 -7.73 0.24
C ARG A 137 -31.43 -7.22 -0.98
N ILE A 138 -30.73 -6.52 -1.88
CA ILE A 138 -31.29 -6.00 -3.14
C ILE A 138 -31.78 -7.16 -4.02
N ARG A 139 -31.02 -8.26 -4.11
CA ARG A 139 -31.43 -9.43 -4.89
C ARG A 139 -32.73 -10.04 -4.36
N THR A 140 -32.83 -10.25 -3.05
CA THR A 140 -34.03 -10.81 -2.42
C THR A 140 -35.24 -9.89 -2.60
N GLU A 141 -35.08 -8.59 -2.40
CA GLU A 141 -36.14 -7.60 -2.62
C GLU A 141 -36.63 -7.61 -4.08
N ALA A 142 -35.70 -7.63 -5.04
CA ALA A 142 -36.03 -7.69 -6.46
C ALA A 142 -36.74 -9.01 -6.84
N GLU A 143 -36.34 -10.14 -6.26
CA GLU A 143 -37.00 -11.44 -6.46
C GLU A 143 -38.43 -11.45 -5.91
N GLU A 144 -38.64 -10.89 -4.72
CA GLU A 144 -39.96 -10.74 -4.11
C GLU A 144 -40.87 -9.83 -4.96
N ASP A 145 -40.36 -8.68 -5.42
CA ASP A 145 -41.08 -7.76 -6.30
C ASP A 145 -41.46 -8.40 -7.63
N ALA A 146 -40.52 -9.13 -8.24
CA ALA A 146 -40.76 -9.87 -9.46
C ALA A 146 -41.80 -11.00 -9.26
N SER A 147 -41.81 -11.64 -8.09
CA SER A 147 -42.83 -12.64 -7.75
C SER A 147 -44.21 -12.00 -7.60
N ARG A 148 -44.32 -10.91 -6.83
CA ARG A 148 -45.57 -10.17 -6.64
C ARG A 148 -46.14 -9.65 -7.95
N THR A 149 -45.29 -9.13 -8.82
CA THR A 149 -45.70 -8.62 -10.14
C THR A 149 -46.24 -9.73 -11.03
N ARG A 150 -45.59 -10.90 -11.04
CA ARG A 150 -46.05 -12.07 -11.80
C ARG A 150 -47.40 -12.56 -11.31
N GLU A 151 -47.55 -12.73 -10.00
CA GLU A 151 -48.81 -13.16 -9.39
C GLU A 151 -49.96 -12.18 -9.68
N GLY A 152 -49.70 -10.87 -9.57
CA GLY A 152 -50.68 -9.84 -9.93
C GLY A 152 -51.07 -9.87 -11.42
N ALA A 153 -50.12 -10.13 -12.31
CA ALA A 153 -50.39 -10.27 -13.74
C ALA A 153 -51.20 -11.53 -14.05
N ASP A 154 -50.90 -12.65 -13.40
CA ASP A 154 -51.64 -13.91 -13.54
C ASP A 154 -53.10 -13.75 -13.07
N HIS A 155 -53.32 -13.15 -11.90
CA HIS A 155 -54.67 -12.83 -11.40
C HIS A 155 -55.43 -11.87 -12.31
N TYR A 156 -54.74 -10.85 -12.84
CA TYR A 156 -55.37 -9.94 -13.80
C TYR A 156 -55.79 -10.67 -15.07
N ALA A 157 -54.92 -11.51 -15.63
CA ALA A 157 -55.22 -12.32 -16.81
C ALA A 157 -56.41 -13.25 -16.56
N GLU A 158 -56.46 -13.93 -15.42
CA GLU A 158 -57.58 -14.77 -15.01
C GLU A 158 -58.89 -13.96 -14.96
N SER A 159 -58.89 -12.81 -14.30
CA SER A 159 -60.09 -11.95 -14.20
C SER A 159 -60.61 -11.48 -15.56
N VAL A 160 -59.69 -11.14 -16.48
CA VAL A 160 -60.03 -10.74 -17.84
C VAL A 160 -60.60 -11.93 -18.62
N LEU A 161 -59.99 -13.11 -18.52
CA LEU A 161 -60.46 -14.31 -19.19
C LEU A 161 -61.84 -14.75 -18.68
N THR A 162 -62.08 -14.74 -17.37
CA THR A 162 -63.40 -15.04 -16.79
C THR A 162 -64.46 -14.05 -17.29
N ARG A 163 -64.12 -12.76 -17.37
CA ARG A 163 -65.04 -11.74 -17.88
C ARG A 163 -65.35 -11.93 -19.37
N ILE A 164 -64.34 -12.23 -20.19
CA ILE A 164 -64.53 -12.53 -21.61
C ILE A 164 -65.42 -13.77 -21.78
N ASP A 165 -65.22 -14.82 -21.00
CA ASP A 165 -66.05 -16.03 -21.04
C ASP A 165 -67.52 -15.71 -20.70
N ALA A 166 -67.77 -14.90 -19.66
CA ALA A 166 -69.11 -14.43 -19.32
C ALA A 166 -69.74 -13.59 -20.44
N ASP A 167 -68.98 -12.68 -21.06
CA ASP A 167 -69.46 -11.85 -22.17
C ASP A 167 -69.81 -12.70 -23.41
N LEU A 168 -69.01 -13.73 -23.73
CA LEU A 168 -69.27 -14.67 -24.81
C LEU A 168 -70.53 -15.51 -24.56
N ASN A 169 -70.72 -16.00 -23.33
CA ASN A 169 -71.92 -16.74 -22.94
C ASN A 169 -73.20 -15.87 -23.07
N ASN A 170 -73.13 -14.61 -22.64
CA ASN A 170 -74.22 -13.66 -22.82
C ASN A 170 -74.53 -13.39 -24.30
N LEU A 171 -73.50 -13.21 -25.15
CA LEU A 171 -73.68 -13.02 -26.58
C LEU A 171 -74.31 -14.24 -27.25
N ALA A 172 -73.89 -15.45 -26.86
CA ALA A 172 -74.45 -16.70 -27.36
C ALA A 172 -75.94 -16.81 -27.02
N GLN A 173 -76.34 -16.48 -25.79
CA GLN A 173 -77.74 -16.49 -25.38
C GLN A 173 -78.58 -15.49 -26.20
N ARG A 174 -78.08 -14.27 -26.41
CA ARG A 174 -78.74 -13.24 -27.24
C ARG A 174 -78.88 -13.67 -28.69
N LEU A 175 -77.90 -14.39 -29.25
CA LEU A 175 -77.98 -14.94 -30.60
C LEU A 175 -79.07 -16.01 -30.71
N VAL A 176 -79.20 -16.89 -29.71
CA VAL A 176 -80.28 -17.90 -29.66
C VAL A 176 -81.65 -17.22 -29.61
N GLU A 177 -81.80 -16.21 -28.74
CA GLU A 177 -83.03 -15.42 -28.66
C GLU A 177 -83.35 -14.74 -30.00
N SER A 178 -82.37 -14.07 -30.62
CA SER A 178 -82.51 -13.42 -31.93
C SER A 178 -82.91 -14.41 -33.03
N GLN A 179 -82.27 -15.58 -33.11
CA GLN A 179 -82.66 -16.63 -34.05
C GLN A 179 -84.09 -17.11 -33.84
N SER A 180 -84.53 -17.23 -32.59
CA SER A 180 -85.92 -17.61 -32.27
C SER A 180 -86.91 -16.56 -32.77
N ILE A 181 -86.60 -15.27 -32.61
CA ILE A 181 -87.40 -14.15 -33.10
C ILE A 181 -87.48 -14.19 -34.63
N VAL A 182 -86.34 -14.37 -35.31
CA VAL A 182 -86.29 -14.47 -36.77
C VAL A 182 -87.09 -15.67 -37.27
N ARG A 183 -86.93 -16.86 -36.66
CA ARG A 183 -87.72 -18.06 -37.03
C ARG A 183 -89.21 -17.83 -36.83
N ASN A 184 -89.61 -17.20 -35.72
CA ASN A 184 -91.00 -16.84 -35.46
C ASN A 184 -91.52 -15.86 -36.52
N GLY A 185 -90.76 -14.83 -36.87
CA GLY A 185 -91.08 -13.88 -37.92
C GLY A 185 -91.21 -14.53 -39.31
N GLN A 186 -90.27 -15.40 -39.68
CA GLN A 186 -90.33 -16.19 -40.92
C GLN A 186 -91.56 -17.09 -40.97
N ARG A 187 -91.92 -17.75 -39.85
CA ARG A 187 -93.12 -18.59 -39.74
C ARG A 187 -94.40 -17.78 -39.93
N LEU A 188 -94.50 -16.62 -39.28
CA LEU A 188 -95.64 -15.70 -39.43
C LEU A 188 -95.77 -15.18 -40.86
N LEU A 189 -94.65 -14.81 -41.50
CA LEU A 189 -94.64 -14.38 -42.91
C LEU A 189 -95.02 -15.52 -43.87
N GLY A 190 -94.59 -16.76 -43.60
CA GLY A 190 -95.01 -17.94 -44.35
C GLY A 190 -96.53 -18.16 -44.26
N GLN A 191 -97.10 -18.03 -43.06
CA GLN A 191 -98.54 -18.10 -42.85
C GLN A 191 -99.29 -16.95 -43.55
N ALA A 192 -98.73 -15.73 -43.52
CA ALA A 192 -99.30 -14.58 -44.22
C ALA A 192 -99.28 -14.77 -45.75
N LYS A 193 -98.17 -15.27 -46.32
CA LYS A 193 -98.07 -15.60 -47.75
C LYS A 193 -99.05 -16.70 -48.15
N GLN A 194 -99.22 -17.74 -47.33
CA GLN A 194 -100.20 -18.80 -47.59
C GLN A 194 -101.65 -18.29 -47.54
N ARG A 195 -101.97 -17.41 -46.59
CA ARG A 195 -103.27 -16.72 -46.52
C ARG A 195 -103.53 -15.83 -47.73
N HIS A 196 -102.51 -15.10 -48.19
CA HIS A 196 -102.62 -14.28 -49.39
C HIS A 196 -102.73 -15.13 -50.67
N ALA A 197 -102.06 -16.28 -50.75
CA ALA A 197 -102.17 -17.22 -51.87
C ALA A 197 -103.54 -17.92 -51.93
N THR A 198 -104.17 -18.18 -50.78
CA THR A 198 -105.56 -18.68 -50.72
C THR A 198 -106.60 -17.62 -51.10
N LEU A 199 -106.29 -16.33 -50.91
CA LEU A 199 -107.10 -15.20 -51.39
C LEU A 199 -106.87 -14.85 -52.88
N ALA A 200 -105.72 -15.22 -53.46
CA ALA A 200 -105.33 -14.90 -54.83
C ALA A 200 -105.47 -16.06 -55.83
N ALA A 201 -105.92 -17.25 -55.40
CA ALA A 201 -106.25 -18.34 -56.31
C ALA A 201 -107.47 -17.94 -57.19
N PRO A 202 -107.42 -18.08 -58.52
CA PRO A 202 -108.55 -17.70 -59.36
C PRO A 202 -109.75 -18.60 -59.03
N LEU A 203 -110.92 -17.99 -58.85
CA LEU A 203 -112.20 -18.68 -58.73
C LEU A 203 -112.52 -19.42 -60.04
N ALA A 204 -111.91 -20.59 -60.24
CA ALA A 204 -112.39 -21.57 -61.20
C ALA A 204 -113.47 -22.41 -60.49
N SER A 205 -114.73 -21.98 -60.64
CA SER A 205 -115.89 -22.78 -60.23
C SER A 205 -116.09 -23.96 -61.19
N PRO A 206 -116.23 -25.21 -60.70
CA PRO A 206 -116.64 -26.34 -61.52
C PRO A 206 -118.17 -26.34 -61.74
N LEU A 207 -118.57 -26.64 -62.97
CA LEU A 207 -119.93 -26.97 -63.43
C LEU A 207 -120.62 -28.03 -62.55
N LEU A 208 -121.94 -27.91 -62.32
CA LEU A 208 -122.93 -28.93 -62.77
C LEU A 208 -124.41 -28.57 -62.53
N GLY A 209 -125.22 -28.79 -63.58
CA GLY A 209 -126.64 -29.20 -63.49
C GLY A 209 -127.66 -28.11 -63.84
N GLY A 210 -128.52 -28.20 -64.86
CA GLY A 210 -128.77 -29.22 -65.88
C GLY A 210 -130.16 -29.04 -66.50
N ARG A 211 -130.22 -28.62 -67.78
CA ARG A 211 -131.26 -28.85 -68.85
C ARG A 211 -132.75 -28.44 -68.59
N PRO A 212 -133.64 -28.35 -69.62
CA PRO A 212 -133.48 -28.43 -71.08
C PRO A 212 -134.19 -27.30 -71.90
N GLU A 213 -133.87 -27.28 -73.21
CA GLU A 213 -134.73 -27.07 -74.40
C GLU A 213 -135.85 -26.00 -74.53
N GLN A 214 -135.79 -25.37 -75.72
CA GLN A 214 -136.86 -25.08 -76.70
C GLN A 214 -137.38 -23.64 -76.90
N GLN A 215 -137.14 -23.17 -78.14
CA GLN A 215 -138.04 -22.46 -79.09
C GLN A 215 -138.87 -21.28 -78.59
N GLN A 216 -138.45 -20.05 -78.91
CA GLN A 216 -138.85 -19.24 -80.08
C GLN A 216 -138.22 -17.85 -79.95
#